data_AF-A0AAV9C804-F1
#
_entry.id   AF-A0AAV9C804-F1
#
_cell.length_a   1.000
_cell.length_b   1.000
_cell.length_c   1.000
_cell.angle_alpha   90.00
_cell.angle_beta   90.00
_cell.angle_gamma   90.00
#
_symmetry.space_group_name_H-M   'P 1'
#
loop_
_entity.id
_entity.type
_entity.pdbx_description
1 polymer ?
#
loop_
_entity_poly.entity_id
_entity_poly.type
_entity_poly.pdbx_seq_one_letter_code
_entity_poly.pdbx_strand_id
1 'polypeptide(L)'
;MDMRSLVRMVKDKIANEDGSWVGDLVDMRLNGDLNMKQAENMAVIAFLCVEEDSSRRPTMDTVTEILVAHDEEVEPHLHPSM
;
A
#
# COMPACT_ATOMS: atom_id res chain seq x y z
N MET A 1 -15.21 10.31 9.21
CA MET A 1 -14.91 8.87 9.34
C MET A 1 -13.65 8.74 10.17
N ASP A 2 -13.61 7.83 11.14
CA ASP A 2 -12.39 7.51 11.88
C ASP A 2 -11.59 6.41 11.15
N MET A 3 -10.31 6.28 11.50
CA MET A 3 -9.38 5.35 10.84
C MET A 3 -9.82 3.88 10.98
N ARG A 4 -10.48 3.48 12.08
CA ARG A 4 -10.95 2.09 12.26
C ARG A 4 -12.12 1.78 11.34
N SER A 5 -13.03 2.73 11.19
CA SER A 5 -14.13 2.63 10.21
C SER A 5 -13.61 2.54 8.77
N LEU A 6 -12.51 3.23 8.46
CA LEU A 6 -11.84 3.16 7.15
C LEU A 6 -11.20 1.78 6.92
N VAL A 7 -10.41 1.28 7.86
CA VAL A 7 -9.75 -0.03 7.78
C VAL A 7 -10.78 -1.14 7.55
N ARG A 8 -11.91 -1.10 8.28
CA ARG A 8 -12.96 -2.11 8.16
C ARG A 8 -13.65 -2.06 6.79
N MET A 9 -13.98 -0.87 6.32
CA MET A 9 -14.58 -0.65 4.99
C MET A 9 -13.67 -1.14 3.87
N VAL A 10 -12.36 -0.93 4.01
CA VAL A 10 -11.41 -1.34 2.98
C VAL A 10 -11.14 -2.85 3.04
N LYS A 11 -11.08 -3.47 4.22
CA LYS A 11 -11.06 -4.94 4.32
C LYS A 11 -12.26 -5.58 3.61
N ASP A 12 -13.45 -5.01 3.78
CA ASP A 12 -14.65 -5.48 3.10
C ASP A 12 -14.53 -5.26 1.57
N LYS A 13 -14.03 -4.12 1.09
CA LYS A 13 -13.81 -3.85 -0.34
C LYS A 13 -12.72 -4.74 -0.97
N ILE A 14 -11.61 -5.01 -0.27
CA ILE A 14 -10.56 -5.95 -0.69
C ILE A 14 -11.15 -7.36 -0.89
N ALA A 15 -12.04 -7.79 0.01
CA ALA A 15 -12.69 -9.09 -0.09
C ALA A 15 -13.71 -9.21 -1.25
N ASN A 16 -14.13 -8.10 -1.85
CA ASN A 16 -15.11 -8.07 -2.95
C ASN A 16 -14.49 -7.98 -4.37
N GLU A 17 -13.16 -8.10 -4.48
CA GLU A 17 -12.37 -8.29 -5.73
C GLU A 17 -12.55 -7.25 -6.86
N ASP A 18 -13.23 -6.13 -6.64
CA ASP A 18 -13.50 -5.17 -7.72
C ASP A 18 -12.41 -4.11 -7.92
N GLY A 19 -11.43 -4.01 -7.01
CA GLY A 19 -10.25 -3.12 -7.10
C GLY A 19 -10.57 -1.61 -7.19
N SER A 20 -11.85 -1.25 -7.30
CA SER A 20 -12.36 0.10 -7.57
C SER A 20 -12.09 1.06 -6.42
N TRP A 21 -11.90 0.51 -5.21
CA TRP A 21 -11.72 1.26 -3.98
C TRP A 21 -10.38 2.01 -3.88
N VAL A 22 -9.35 1.55 -4.60
CA VAL A 22 -8.02 2.17 -4.54
C VAL A 22 -8.10 3.59 -5.12
N GLY A 23 -8.87 3.79 -6.19
CA GLY A 23 -9.08 5.12 -6.79
C GLY A 23 -9.72 6.12 -5.84
N ASP A 24 -10.59 5.66 -4.93
CA ASP A 24 -11.21 6.52 -3.91
C ASP A 24 -10.22 6.96 -2.81
N LEU A 25 -9.13 6.20 -2.61
CA LEU A 25 -8.14 6.44 -1.55
C LEU A 25 -6.97 7.30 -2.02
N VAL A 26 -6.64 7.23 -3.30
CA VAL A 26 -5.50 7.93 -3.90
C VAL A 26 -5.72 9.45 -3.91
N ASP A 27 -4.71 10.21 -3.48
CA ASP A 27 -4.76 11.67 -3.47
C ASP A 27 -4.90 12.21 -4.91
N MET A 28 -5.93 13.02 -5.17
CA MET A 28 -6.18 13.63 -6.47
C MET A 28 -5.01 14.46 -7.02
N ARG A 29 -4.14 14.97 -6.14
CA ARG A 29 -2.95 15.76 -6.51
C ARG A 29 -1.88 14.92 -7.19
N LEU A 30 -1.94 13.59 -7.05
CA LEU A 30 -1.10 12.67 -7.82
C LEU A 30 -1.54 12.61 -9.28
N ASN A 31 -2.74 13.10 -9.63
CA ASN A 31 -3.21 13.29 -11.01
C ASN A 31 -3.08 12.04 -11.91
N GLY A 32 -3.20 10.85 -11.31
CA GLY A 32 -3.04 9.57 -12.02
C GLY A 32 -1.60 9.20 -12.35
N ASP A 33 -0.60 9.99 -11.93
CA ASP A 33 0.83 9.70 -12.04
C ASP A 33 1.28 8.72 -10.95
N LEU A 34 0.62 7.56 -10.93
CA LEU A 34 0.90 6.47 -10.03
C LEU A 34 0.56 5.15 -10.70
N ASN A 35 1.37 4.13 -10.41
CA ASN A 35 1.01 2.78 -10.75
C ASN A 35 -0.12 2.32 -9.81
N MET A 36 -1.31 2.08 -10.36
CA MET A 36 -2.49 1.68 -9.57
C MET A 36 -2.26 0.40 -8.77
N LYS A 37 -1.41 -0.51 -9.26
CA LYS A 37 -1.06 -1.74 -8.55
C LYS A 37 -0.12 -1.48 -7.37
N GLN A 38 0.83 -0.55 -7.52
CA GLN A 38 1.65 -0.11 -6.39
C GLN A 38 0.81 0.64 -5.36
N ALA A 39 -0.16 1.45 -5.79
CA ALA A 39 -1.09 2.14 -4.89
C ALA A 39 -1.97 1.17 -4.11
N GLU A 40 -2.47 0.11 -4.75
CA GLU A 40 -3.18 -0.98 -4.08
C GLU A 40 -2.32 -1.64 -2.99
N ASN A 41 -1.08 -2.00 -3.31
CA ASN A 41 -0.15 -2.60 -2.35
C ASN A 41 0.19 -1.66 -1.19
N MET A 42 0.44 -0.39 -1.49
CA MET A 42 0.72 0.63 -0.47
C MET A 42 -0.46 0.81 0.48
N ALA A 43 -1.68 0.78 -0.06
CA ALA A 43 -2.88 0.84 0.75
C ALA A 43 -3.01 -0.40 1.65
N VAL A 44 -2.79 -1.61 1.13
CA VAL A 44 -2.76 -2.84 1.94
C VAL A 44 -1.75 -2.75 3.08
N ILE A 45 -0.51 -2.32 2.81
CA ILE A 45 0.53 -2.10 3.83
C ILE A 45 0.04 -1.11 4.89
N ALA A 46 -0.51 0.03 4.47
CA ALA A 46 -1.01 1.05 5.38
C ALA A 46 -2.08 0.47 6.33
N PHE A 47 -3.00 -0.34 5.82
CA PHE A 47 -4.03 -1.00 6.65
C PHE A 47 -3.43 -2.01 7.63
N LEU A 48 -2.47 -2.83 7.21
CA LEU A 48 -1.78 -3.77 8.09
C LEU A 48 -1.05 -3.04 9.23
N CYS A 49 -0.39 -1.92 8.94
CA CYS A 49 0.36 -1.12 9.91
C CYS A 49 -0.53 -0.46 10.97
N VAL A 50 -1.80 -0.16 10.65
CA VAL A 50 -2.74 0.49 11.57
C VAL A 50 -3.75 -0.48 12.21
N GLU A 51 -3.49 -1.79 12.12
CA GLU A 51 -4.32 -2.80 12.80
C GLU A 51 -4.48 -2.48 14.30
N GLU A 52 -5.71 -2.65 14.79
CA GLU A 52 -6.03 -2.36 16.20
C GLU A 52 -5.25 -3.28 17.14
N ASP A 53 -5.18 -4.57 16.79
CA ASP A 53 -4.35 -5.55 17.47
C ASP A 53 -2.87 -5.35 17.07
N SER A 54 -2.06 -4.89 18.03
CA SER A 54 -0.64 -4.65 17.80
C SER A 54 0.14 -5.91 17.43
N SER A 55 -0.33 -7.10 17.81
CA SER A 55 0.30 -8.37 17.44
C SER A 55 0.10 -8.73 15.97
N ARG A 56 -0.88 -8.12 15.31
CA ARG A 56 -1.19 -8.31 13.89
C ARG A 56 -0.52 -7.30 12.98
N ARG A 57 0.11 -6.26 13.55
CA ARG A 57 0.88 -5.28 12.78
C ARG A 57 2.16 -5.94 12.27
N PRO A 58 2.55 -5.71 11.01
CA PRO A 58 3.77 -6.26 10.46
C PRO A 58 4.99 -5.64 11.14
N THR A 59 6.09 -6.40 11.17
CA THR A 59 7.40 -5.81 11.49
C THR A 59 7.86 -4.95 10.31
N MET A 60 8.78 -4.02 10.56
CA MET A 60 9.36 -3.23 9.46
C MET A 60 10.05 -4.11 8.41
N ASP A 61 10.63 -5.25 8.82
CA ASP A 61 11.22 -6.24 7.92
C ASP A 61 10.19 -6.79 6.92
N THR A 62 9.04 -7.26 7.41
CA THR A 62 7.92 -7.69 6.57
C THR A 62 7.38 -6.56 5.69
N VAL A 63 7.30 -5.33 6.20
CA VAL A 63 6.88 -4.16 5.39
C VAL A 63 7.85 -3.94 4.23
N THR A 64 9.15 -3.99 4.48
CA THR A 64 10.16 -3.81 3.43
C THR A 64 10.14 -4.93 2.40
N GLU A 65 9.93 -6.19 2.82
CA GLU A 65 9.77 -7.30 1.88
C GLU A 65 8.60 -7.08 0.91
N ILE A 66 7.44 -6.66 1.43
CA ILE A 66 6.26 -6.38 0.59
C ILE A 66 6.53 -5.21 -0.35
N LEU A 67 7.18 -4.14 0.12
CA LEU A 67 7.51 -2.98 -0.71
C LEU A 67 8.45 -3.35 -1.86
N VAL A 68 9.53 -4.08 -1.57
CA VAL A 68 10.54 -4.48 -2.55
C VAL A 68 9.97 -5.48 -3.56
N ALA A 69 9.10 -6.40 -3.13
CA ALA A 69 8.46 -7.37 -4.03
C ALA A 69 7.58 -6.73 -5.11
N HIS A 70 7.20 -5.46 -4.94
CA HIS A 70 6.32 -4.70 -5.84
C HIS A 70 7.00 -3.47 -6.45
N ASP A 71 8.31 -3.39 -6.33
CA ASP A 71 9.16 -2.41 -6.99
C ASP A 71 9.63 -2.99 -8.35
N GLU A 72 8.80 -2.89 -9.39
CA GLU A 72 9.23 -3.23 -10.75
C GLU A 72 10.19 -2.15 -11.29
N GLU A 73 11.49 -2.48 -11.21
CA GLU A 73 12.68 -1.93 -11.89
C GLU A 73 12.90 -0.40 -11.88
N VAL A 74 13.64 0.06 -10.88
CA VAL A 74 14.60 1.17 -11.10
C VAL A 74 15.72 0.62 -11.99
N GLU A 75 15.83 1.10 -13.22
CA GLU A 75 17.02 0.84 -14.05
C GLU A 75 18.29 1.18 -13.25
N PRO A 76 19.33 0.31 -13.27
CA PRO A 76 20.56 0.55 -12.54
C PRO A 76 21.44 1.56 -13.28
N HIS A 77 21.10 2.84 -13.22
CA HIS A 77 22.02 3.91 -13.59
C HIS A 77 22.23 4.87 -12.41
N LEU A 78 23.08 4.42 -11.50
CA LEU A 78 24.35 5.07 -11.11
C LEU A 78 24.66 4.73 -9.66
N HIS A 79 25.20 3.53 -9.43
CA HIS A 79 25.97 3.29 -8.20
C HIS A 79 27.21 4.20 -8.29
N PRO A 80 27.46 5.12 -7.33
CA PRO A 80 28.71 5.85 -7.32
C PRO A 80 29.82 4.82 -7.10
N SER A 81 30.80 4.83 -8.01
CA SER A 81 32.01 4.04 -7.88
C SER A 81 32.69 4.38 -6.56
N MET A 82 33.17 3.32 -5.88
CA MET A 82 34.21 3.43 -4.86
C MET A 82 35.41 4.24 -5.37
#